data_AF-A0A0J8QMV0-F1
#
_entry.id   AF-A0A0J8QMV0-F1
#
_cell.length_a   1.000
_cell.length_b   1.000
_cell.length_c   1.000
_cell.angle_alpha   90.00
_cell.angle_beta   90.00
_cell.angle_gamma   90.00
#
_symmetry.space_group_name_H-M   'P 1'
#
loop_
_entity.id
_entity.type
_entity.pdbx_description
1 polymer ?
#
loop_
_entity_poly.entity_id
_entity_poly.type
_entity_poly.pdbx_seq_one_letter_code
_entity_poly.pdbx_strand_id
1 'polypeptide(L)'
;MPVGFLVVLLFCPRNCISISTVRTGISDSIAHRNAIGIPLATRSRPVGIIPSPCCPPALSRRALRASAQQFSRRAAINGVRTYATPAQDSKPPVALFGVDGTYANALYTASAKTSSLEQTSKALASLGEVFKKDAKLTSILNAPTLSQADKAQIIAELQKVAGGAGKGDILKNFLNTLAENNRLGLLQGVCEKFATLMGAYRGEIELIITSAQKLDQKTLQRLENAVAKSEYSQGKKLKVVTKINSDVVGGLIVEIGDRTIDLSVSSKMAKLNKALTDAL
;
A
#
# COMPACT_ATOMS: atom_id res chain seq x y z
N MET A 1 -21.24 47.31 1.36
CA MET A 1 -22.66 47.09 1.70
C MET A 1 -23.08 45.71 1.19
N PRO A 2 -23.89 44.95 1.93
CA PRO A 2 -23.38 43.82 2.72
C PRO A 2 -23.72 42.42 2.18
N VAL A 3 -22.89 41.45 2.58
CA VAL A 3 -23.12 40.01 2.52
C VAL A 3 -24.13 39.61 3.59
N GLY A 4 -25.25 39.01 3.17
CA GLY A 4 -26.30 38.51 4.06
C GLY A 4 -25.96 37.13 4.62
N PHE A 5 -25.85 37.05 5.95
CA PHE A 5 -25.74 35.82 6.71
C PHE A 5 -27.15 35.43 7.19
N LEU A 6 -27.66 34.29 6.70
CA LEU A 6 -28.96 33.76 7.07
C LEU A 6 -28.82 32.90 8.34
N VAL A 7 -29.58 33.27 9.37
CA VAL A 7 -29.76 32.57 10.65
C VAL A 7 -31.05 31.74 10.58
N VAL A 8 -30.98 30.43 10.88
CA VAL A 8 -32.09 29.62 11.44
C VAL A 8 -31.44 28.47 12.25
N LEU A 9 -31.27 28.59 13.57
CA LEU A 9 -32.16 28.22 14.70
C LEU A 9 -32.40 26.70 14.93
N LEU A 10 -32.08 26.30 16.18
CA LEU A 10 -32.60 25.19 17.00
C LEU A 10 -32.11 23.75 16.73
N PHE A 11 -31.24 23.24 17.62
CA PHE A 11 -31.68 22.33 18.70
C PHE A 11 -30.56 22.11 19.74
N CYS A 12 -30.85 22.45 20.99
CA CYS A 12 -30.07 22.10 22.18
C CYS A 12 -30.70 20.84 22.81
N PRO A 13 -29.90 19.89 23.33
CA PRO A 13 -30.07 19.61 24.75
C PRO A 13 -28.77 19.30 25.51
N ARG A 14 -28.64 20.00 26.65
CA ARG A 14 -28.18 19.55 27.98
C ARG A 14 -26.76 18.95 28.18
N ASN A 15 -26.04 19.63 29.07
CA ASN A 15 -25.07 19.14 30.05
C ASN A 15 -23.78 18.45 29.56
N CYS A 16 -22.66 19.18 29.59
CA CYS A 16 -21.72 19.07 30.72
C CYS A 16 -20.60 20.11 30.60
N ILE A 17 -20.33 20.75 31.74
CA ILE A 17 -19.36 21.82 31.96
C ILE A 17 -17.99 21.18 32.22
N SER A 18 -16.95 21.61 31.50
CA SER A 18 -15.64 21.82 32.12
C SER A 18 -14.83 22.84 31.32
N ILE A 19 -14.73 24.02 31.91
CA ILE A 19 -13.87 25.14 31.51
C ILE A 19 -12.56 24.96 32.27
N SER A 20 -11.44 24.85 31.55
CA SER A 20 -10.12 25.12 32.11
C SER A 20 -9.38 26.13 31.23
N THR A 21 -9.61 27.38 31.63
CA THR A 21 -8.85 28.61 31.45
C THR A 21 -7.41 28.45 30.94
N VAL A 22 -7.16 29.01 29.75
CA VAL A 22 -5.85 29.44 29.26
C VAL A 22 -5.43 30.68 30.06
N ARG A 23 -4.26 30.62 30.71
CA ARG A 23 -3.61 31.79 31.31
C ARG A 23 -2.31 32.05 30.56
N THR A 24 -2.34 33.09 29.74
CA THR A 24 -1.19 33.79 29.18
C THR A 24 -0.43 34.49 30.31
N GLY A 25 0.91 34.48 30.21
CA GLY A 25 1.80 35.17 31.14
C GLY A 25 3.15 35.39 30.48
N ILE A 26 3.26 36.54 29.80
CA ILE A 26 4.51 37.17 29.36
C ILE A 26 5.22 37.72 30.61
N SER A 27 6.53 37.53 30.74
CA SER A 27 7.46 38.48 31.37
C SER A 27 8.91 38.11 31.06
N ASP A 28 9.66 39.14 30.66
CA ASP A 28 11.07 39.19 30.30
C ASP A 28 12.04 38.69 31.38
N SER A 29 13.25 38.27 30.97
CA SER A 29 14.48 38.98 31.38
C SER A 29 15.75 38.32 30.84
N ILE A 30 16.56 39.18 30.24
CA ILE A 30 17.96 39.06 29.81
C ILE A 30 18.87 38.62 30.96
N ALA A 31 19.84 37.73 30.69
CA ALA A 31 21.18 37.77 31.29
C ALA A 31 22.19 36.87 30.57
N HIS A 32 23.22 37.52 30.02
CA HIS A 32 24.52 36.95 29.69
C HIS A 32 25.06 36.02 30.79
N ARG A 33 25.68 34.90 30.40
CA ARG A 33 27.03 34.52 30.86
C ARG A 33 27.59 33.36 30.04
N ASN A 34 28.62 33.72 29.28
CA ASN A 34 29.62 32.85 28.70
C ASN A 34 30.47 32.30 29.87
N ALA A 35 30.71 30.98 29.94
CA ALA A 35 31.75 30.42 30.80
C ALA A 35 32.21 29.05 30.28
N ILE A 36 33.50 29.02 30.00
CA ILE A 36 34.37 27.91 29.59
C ILE A 36 34.56 26.93 30.76
N GLY A 37 34.73 25.62 30.49
CA GLY A 37 35.28 24.70 31.50
C GLY A 37 35.02 23.20 31.31
N ILE A 38 35.84 22.55 30.48
CA ILE A 38 36.28 21.14 30.57
C ILE A 38 37.39 21.08 31.68
N PRO A 39 37.84 19.98 32.37
CA PRO A 39 37.71 18.51 32.11
C PRO A 39 37.55 17.53 33.32
N LEU A 40 37.44 16.23 32.95
CA LEU A 40 38.05 14.99 33.51
C LEU A 40 37.53 14.25 34.79
N ALA A 41 37.48 12.90 34.61
CA ALA A 41 37.78 11.81 35.57
C ALA A 41 36.80 11.59 36.75
N THR A 42 36.42 10.41 37.25
CA THR A 42 36.88 9.01 37.20
C THR A 42 35.86 8.13 37.96
N ARG A 43 35.64 6.87 37.53
CA ARG A 43 35.32 5.63 38.32
C ARG A 43 34.81 4.58 37.33
N SER A 44 35.54 3.57 36.88
CA SER A 44 36.21 2.43 37.54
C SER A 44 35.29 1.44 38.26
N ARG A 45 35.31 0.19 37.74
CA ARG A 45 35.16 -1.15 38.38
C ARG A 45 33.92 -2.00 37.96
N PRO A 46 34.02 -3.35 37.94
CA PRO A 46 34.44 -4.11 36.74
C PRO A 46 33.75 -5.49 36.55
N VAL A 47 34.26 -6.27 35.58
CA VAL A 47 34.26 -7.76 35.43
C VAL A 47 32.94 -8.49 35.15
N GLY A 48 32.95 -9.23 34.04
CA GLY A 48 32.00 -10.31 33.75
C GLY A 48 32.32 -11.02 32.43
N ILE A 49 33.53 -11.59 32.31
CA ILE A 49 33.94 -12.43 31.18
C ILE A 49 33.45 -13.86 31.44
N ILE A 50 32.61 -14.39 30.55
CA ILE A 50 32.17 -15.78 30.54
C ILE A 50 33.09 -16.56 29.57
N PRO A 51 33.78 -17.63 30.00
CA PRO A 51 34.66 -18.39 29.14
C PRO A 51 33.95 -19.51 28.38
N SER A 52 34.33 -19.68 27.11
CA SER A 52 34.12 -20.84 26.27
C SER A 52 34.98 -22.04 26.71
N PRO A 53 34.48 -23.29 26.70
CA PRO A 53 35.31 -24.46 26.98
C PRO A 53 35.98 -25.02 25.71
N CYS A 54 37.31 -25.13 25.77
CA CYS A 54 38.16 -25.92 24.89
C CYS A 54 38.14 -27.43 25.25
N CYS A 55 38.56 -28.25 24.27
CA CYS A 55 38.76 -29.71 24.23
C CYS A 55 39.24 -30.42 25.52
N PRO A 56 38.99 -31.75 25.62
CA PRO A 56 39.87 -32.68 26.33
C PRO A 56 40.76 -33.53 25.37
N PRO A 57 41.87 -34.11 25.89
CA PRO A 57 42.93 -34.75 25.11
C PRO A 57 42.81 -36.28 24.95
N ALA A 58 43.70 -36.82 24.12
CA ALA A 58 43.91 -38.23 23.79
C ALA A 58 44.59 -39.07 24.88
N LEU A 59 44.33 -40.39 24.88
CA LEU A 59 45.07 -41.59 25.38
C LEU A 59 44.02 -42.73 25.50
N SER A 60 44.24 -44.04 25.40
CA SER A 60 45.28 -44.95 24.92
C SER A 60 44.66 -46.36 24.88
N ARG A 61 45.01 -47.15 23.85
CA ARG A 61 44.97 -48.61 23.61
C ARG A 61 44.26 -49.62 24.56
N ARG A 62 43.59 -50.56 23.86
CA ARG A 62 43.46 -52.04 24.04
C ARG A 62 42.64 -52.58 25.24
N ALA A 63 41.57 -53.33 24.93
CA ALA A 63 41.55 -54.80 25.02
C ALA A 63 40.23 -55.39 24.46
N LEU A 64 40.35 -56.42 23.63
CA LEU A 64 39.29 -57.33 23.19
C LEU A 64 38.88 -58.25 24.35
N ARG A 65 37.58 -58.33 24.68
CA ARG A 65 36.94 -59.54 25.23
C ARG A 65 35.46 -59.63 24.83
N ALA A 66 35.18 -60.64 24.00
CA ALA A 66 34.08 -61.61 24.02
C ALA A 66 32.62 -61.16 24.33
N SER A 67 31.76 -61.47 23.34
CA SER A 67 30.43 -62.09 23.45
C SER A 67 29.40 -61.54 24.43
N ALA A 68 28.36 -60.89 23.89
CA ALA A 68 26.97 -61.35 24.01
C ALA A 68 26.08 -60.47 23.14
N GLN A 69 25.26 -61.10 22.30
CA GLN A 69 24.19 -60.45 21.57
C GLN A 69 23.16 -59.93 22.57
N GLN A 70 22.93 -58.62 22.57
CA GLN A 70 21.67 -58.07 23.07
C GLN A 70 21.23 -56.94 22.16
N PHE A 71 20.27 -57.30 21.31
CA PHE A 71 19.37 -56.40 20.60
C PHE A 71 18.72 -55.45 21.62
N SER A 72 19.35 -54.31 21.89
CA SER A 72 18.65 -53.18 22.48
C SER A 72 17.78 -52.60 21.37
N ARG A 73 16.48 -52.83 21.52
CA ARG A 73 15.41 -52.23 20.71
C ARG A 73 15.69 -50.73 20.59
N ARG A 74 16.16 -50.28 19.43
CA ARG A 74 16.03 -48.88 19.03
C ARG A 74 14.53 -48.63 18.95
N ALA A 75 13.96 -48.05 20.00
CA ALA A 75 12.65 -47.44 19.92
C ALA A 75 12.74 -46.40 18.80
N ALA A 76 12.13 -46.71 17.66
CA ALA A 76 11.89 -45.74 16.62
C ALA A 76 11.04 -44.65 17.25
N ILE A 77 11.68 -43.53 17.60
CA ILE A 77 10.96 -42.30 17.90
C ILE A 77 10.36 -41.92 16.55
N ASN A 78 9.13 -42.37 16.31
CA ASN A 78 8.33 -41.87 15.21
C ASN A 78 8.20 -40.38 15.44
N GLY A 79 9.09 -39.61 14.81
CA GLY A 79 8.96 -38.17 14.69
C GLY A 79 7.67 -37.91 13.94
N VAL A 80 6.58 -37.77 14.69
CA VAL A 80 5.33 -37.24 14.15
C VAL A 80 5.70 -35.87 13.64
N ARG A 81 5.79 -35.74 12.31
CA ARG A 81 5.89 -34.44 11.65
C ARG A 81 4.62 -33.71 12.03
N THR A 82 4.68 -32.91 13.09
CA THR A 82 3.62 -31.97 13.43
C THR A 82 3.56 -30.98 12.30
N TYR A 83 2.49 -31.06 11.50
CA TYR A 83 2.22 -30.06 10.48
C TYR A 83 2.05 -28.72 11.21
N ALA A 84 2.96 -27.78 10.94
CA ALA A 84 2.78 -26.41 11.38
C ALA A 84 1.43 -25.92 10.86
N THR A 85 0.61 -25.35 11.75
CA THR A 85 -0.59 -24.64 11.35
C THR A 85 -0.20 -23.59 10.31
N PRO A 86 -0.86 -23.54 9.14
CA PRO A 86 -0.52 -22.55 8.13
C PRO A 86 -0.72 -21.17 8.76
N ALA A 87 0.32 -20.34 8.73
CA ALA A 87 0.17 -18.93 9.03
C ALA A 87 -0.94 -18.37 8.14
N GLN A 88 -1.76 -17.46 8.68
CA GLN A 88 -2.82 -16.79 7.93
C GLN A 88 -2.21 -16.16 6.66
N ASP A 89 -2.41 -16.85 5.54
CA ASP A 89 -1.77 -16.55 4.27
C ASP A 89 -2.52 -15.40 3.62
N SER A 90 -2.15 -14.18 3.98
CA SER A 90 -2.69 -12.93 3.41
C SER A 90 -2.12 -12.70 2.02
N LYS A 91 -2.37 -13.66 1.11
CA LYS A 91 -1.90 -13.59 -0.27
C LYS A 91 -2.71 -12.54 -1.03
N PRO A 92 -2.06 -11.65 -1.82
CA PRO A 92 -2.79 -10.69 -2.65
C PRO A 92 -3.65 -11.40 -3.70
N PRO A 93 -4.84 -10.85 -4.03
CA PRO A 93 -5.79 -11.48 -4.95
C PRO A 93 -5.31 -11.50 -6.40
N VAL A 94 -4.44 -10.57 -6.80
CA VAL A 94 -3.87 -10.47 -8.15
C VAL A 94 -2.35 -10.44 -8.05
N ALA A 95 -1.68 -11.20 -8.91
CA ALA A 95 -0.24 -11.17 -9.02
C ALA A 95 0.20 -9.90 -9.77
N LEU A 96 0.77 -8.95 -9.03
CA LEU A 96 1.40 -7.77 -9.63
C LEU A 96 2.89 -7.98 -9.84
N PHE A 97 3.39 -7.56 -10.99
CA PHE A 97 4.79 -7.70 -11.41
C PHE A 97 5.53 -6.36 -11.37
N GLY A 98 6.86 -6.45 -11.40
CA GLY A 98 7.77 -5.30 -11.33
C GLY A 98 8.16 -4.92 -9.91
N VAL A 99 9.13 -4.00 -9.79
CA VAL A 99 9.63 -3.53 -8.50
C VAL A 99 8.50 -2.87 -7.70
N ASP A 100 7.68 -2.05 -8.34
CA ASP A 100 6.54 -1.39 -7.70
C ASP A 100 5.48 -2.40 -7.24
N GLY A 101 5.28 -3.46 -8.03
CA GLY A 101 4.36 -4.55 -7.73
C GLY A 101 4.78 -5.34 -6.49
N THR A 102 6.07 -5.62 -6.31
CA THR A 102 6.55 -6.32 -5.10
C THR A 102 6.34 -5.50 -3.84
N TYR A 103 6.58 -4.18 -3.90
CA TYR A 103 6.29 -3.28 -2.78
C TYR A 103 4.79 -3.15 -2.50
N ALA A 104 3.96 -3.02 -3.53
CA ALA A 104 2.50 -2.96 -3.37
C ALA A 104 1.95 -4.25 -2.74
N ASN A 105 2.44 -5.42 -3.17
CA ASN A 105 2.08 -6.71 -2.58
C ASN A 105 2.51 -6.79 -1.10
N ALA A 106 3.75 -6.37 -0.79
CA ALA A 106 4.24 -6.34 0.58
C ALA A 106 3.37 -5.44 1.48
N LEU A 107 3.06 -4.23 1.02
CA LEU A 107 2.20 -3.29 1.74
C LEU A 107 0.78 -3.83 1.95
N TYR A 108 0.22 -4.51 0.95
CA TYR A 108 -1.07 -5.18 1.06
C TYR A 108 -1.03 -6.27 2.14
N THR A 109 -0.02 -7.16 2.11
CA THR A 109 0.10 -8.22 3.14
C THR A 109 0.27 -7.65 4.55
N ALA A 110 1.04 -6.57 4.71
CA ALA A 110 1.22 -5.90 5.99
C ALA A 110 -0.09 -5.27 6.50
N SER A 111 -0.83 -4.61 5.60
CA SER A 111 -2.11 -3.98 5.91
C SER A 111 -3.23 -5.01 6.17
N ALA A 112 -3.18 -6.17 5.51
CA ALA A 112 -4.12 -7.28 5.73
C ALA A 112 -3.91 -7.93 7.10
N LYS A 113 -2.66 -8.11 7.54
CA LYS A 113 -2.33 -8.64 8.88
C LYS A 113 -2.77 -7.74 10.03
N THR A 114 -2.81 -6.44 9.78
CA THR A 114 -3.17 -5.40 10.76
C THR A 114 -4.61 -4.89 10.59
N SER A 115 -5.37 -5.47 9.66
CA SER A 115 -6.76 -5.11 9.35
C SER A 115 -6.97 -3.63 8.98
N SER A 116 -5.95 -2.94 8.46
CA SER A 116 -5.98 -1.50 8.15
C SER A 116 -6.09 -1.19 6.65
N LEU A 117 -6.55 -2.15 5.82
CA LEU A 117 -6.56 -2.06 4.35
C LEU A 117 -7.25 -0.80 3.80
N GLU A 118 -8.46 -0.51 4.28
CA GLU A 118 -9.23 0.67 3.84
C GLU A 118 -8.59 2.00 4.26
N GLN A 119 -7.87 2.01 5.38
CA GLN A 119 -7.16 3.19 5.86
C GLN A 119 -5.93 3.47 5.00
N THR A 120 -5.12 2.44 4.74
CA THR A 120 -3.95 2.52 3.86
C THR A 120 -4.34 2.95 2.43
N SER A 121 -5.45 2.41 1.91
CA SER A 121 -5.99 2.77 0.59
C SER A 121 -6.31 4.27 0.46
N LYS A 122 -7.02 4.83 1.45
CA LYS A 122 -7.36 6.26 1.46
C LYS A 122 -6.14 7.16 1.56
N ALA A 123 -5.14 6.75 2.35
CA ALA A 123 -3.91 7.51 2.51
C ALA A 123 -3.09 7.53 1.21
N LEU A 124 -2.96 6.38 0.53
CA LEU A 124 -2.29 6.29 -0.78
C LEU A 124 -3.04 7.04 -1.88
N ALA A 125 -4.38 7.04 -1.87
CA ALA A 125 -5.17 7.83 -2.82
C ALA A 125 -4.88 9.34 -2.66
N SER A 126 -4.81 9.82 -1.42
CA SER A 126 -4.47 11.21 -1.11
C SER A 126 -3.05 11.56 -1.57
N LEU A 127 -2.09 10.67 -1.37
CA LEU A 127 -0.72 10.84 -1.87
C LEU A 127 -0.66 10.88 -3.41
N GLY A 128 -1.40 9.97 -4.07
CA GLY A 128 -1.50 9.94 -5.53
C GLY A 128 -2.05 11.23 -6.13
N GLU A 129 -2.99 11.90 -5.47
CA GLU A 129 -3.51 13.20 -5.90
C GLU A 129 -2.46 14.32 -5.77
N VAL A 130 -1.63 14.29 -4.73
CA VAL A 130 -0.57 15.28 -4.52
C VAL A 130 0.50 15.15 -5.60
N PHE A 131 0.90 13.93 -5.93
CA PHE A 131 1.87 13.70 -7.00
C PHE A 131 1.37 14.15 -8.37
N LYS A 132 0.06 14.10 -8.62
CA LYS A 132 -0.54 14.62 -9.86
C LYS A 132 -0.57 16.15 -9.92
N LYS A 133 -0.63 16.83 -8.77
CA LYS A 133 -0.66 18.30 -8.70
C LYS A 133 0.75 18.89 -8.82
N ASP A 134 1.75 18.26 -8.21
CA ASP A 134 3.09 18.81 -8.07
C ASP A 134 4.16 17.99 -8.80
N ALA A 135 4.37 18.26 -10.09
CA ALA A 135 5.42 17.62 -10.90
C ALA A 135 6.86 17.92 -10.42
N LYS A 136 7.04 18.95 -9.58
CA LYS A 136 8.34 19.24 -8.96
C LYS A 136 8.69 18.21 -7.88
N LEU A 137 7.70 17.74 -7.12
CA LEU A 137 7.92 16.74 -6.07
C LEU A 137 8.35 15.40 -6.66
N THR A 138 7.75 14.97 -7.77
CA THR A 138 8.15 13.73 -8.45
C THR A 138 9.59 13.79 -8.96
N SER A 139 10.01 14.94 -9.51
CA SER A 139 11.38 15.15 -9.97
C SER A 139 12.40 15.08 -8.83
N ILE A 140 12.08 15.66 -7.67
CA ILE A 140 12.93 15.61 -6.47
C ILE A 140 13.03 14.17 -5.93
N LEU A 141 11.92 13.44 -5.86
CA LEU A 141 11.90 12.05 -5.38
C LEU A 141 12.63 11.05 -6.28
N ASN A 142 12.73 11.36 -7.58
CA ASN A 142 13.48 10.55 -8.54
C ASN A 142 15.00 10.78 -8.44
N ALA A 143 15.45 11.87 -7.82
CA ALA A 143 16.86 12.17 -7.67
C ALA A 143 17.50 11.30 -6.56
N PRO A 144 18.49 10.43 -6.86
CA PRO A 144 19.10 9.54 -5.87
C PRO A 144 20.04 10.26 -4.89
N THR A 145 20.44 11.50 -5.19
CA THR A 145 21.43 12.29 -4.46
C THR A 145 20.94 12.84 -3.12
N LEU A 146 19.66 12.64 -2.76
CA LEU A 146 19.09 13.14 -1.51
C LEU A 146 19.71 12.48 -0.27
N SER A 147 20.06 13.30 0.72
CA SER A 147 20.57 12.82 2.00
C SER A 147 19.49 12.09 2.80
N GLN A 148 19.88 11.23 3.75
CA GLN A 148 18.92 10.50 4.59
C GLN A 148 18.07 11.45 5.46
N ALA A 149 18.65 12.58 5.89
CA ALA A 149 17.95 13.60 6.66
C ALA A 149 16.84 14.28 5.82
N ASP A 150 17.15 14.65 4.58
CA ASP A 150 16.17 15.26 3.66
C ASP A 150 15.04 14.28 3.35
N LYS A 151 15.35 12.99 3.15
CA LYS A 151 14.35 11.94 2.95
C LYS A 151 13.40 11.82 4.14
N ALA A 152 13.92 11.83 5.37
CA ALA A 152 13.09 11.77 6.57
C ALA A 152 12.16 12.98 6.71
N GLN A 153 12.63 14.18 6.35
CA GLN A 153 11.79 15.39 6.33
C GLN A 153 10.69 15.29 5.27
N ILE A 154 11.03 14.83 4.06
CA ILE A 154 10.03 14.61 3.00
C ILE A 154 8.96 13.60 3.45
N ILE A 155 9.36 12.50 4.10
CA ILE A 155 8.41 11.52 4.64
C ILE A 155 7.48 12.14 5.68
N ALA A 156 8.00 12.99 6.57
CA ALA A 156 7.21 13.68 7.58
C ALA A 156 6.17 14.61 6.94
N GLU A 157 6.53 15.34 5.89
CA GLU A 157 5.59 16.19 5.15
C GLU A 157 4.54 15.35 4.39
N LEU A 158 4.95 14.27 3.72
CA LEU A 158 4.02 13.36 3.05
C LEU A 158 3.03 12.73 4.04
N GLN A 159 3.47 12.41 5.26
CA GLN A 159 2.60 11.88 6.31
C GLN A 159 1.55 12.90 6.76
N LYS A 160 1.91 14.18 6.91
CA LYS A 160 0.96 15.24 7.27
C LYS A 160 -0.14 15.36 6.21
N VAL A 161 0.24 15.28 4.94
CA VAL A 161 -0.68 15.41 3.81
C VAL A 161 -1.58 14.17 3.65
N ALA A 162 -1.09 12.96 3.90
CA ALA A 162 -1.84 11.72 3.76
C ALA A 162 -2.90 11.46 4.86
N GLY A 163 -2.96 12.34 5.87
CA GLY A 163 -3.89 12.25 7.00
C GLY A 163 -3.12 12.05 8.31
N GLY A 164 -3.01 13.15 9.06
CA GLY A 164 -2.18 13.26 10.25
C GLY A 164 -2.25 12.09 11.23
N ALA A 165 -1.11 11.84 11.88
CA ALA A 165 -0.77 11.00 13.04
C ALA A 165 -1.49 9.65 13.25
N GLY A 166 -2.82 9.55 13.18
CA GLY A 166 -3.60 8.34 13.49
C GLY A 166 -3.69 7.30 12.36
N LYS A 167 -3.35 7.65 11.11
CA LYS A 167 -3.37 6.72 9.95
C LYS A 167 -1.98 6.19 9.57
N GLY A 168 -0.97 6.52 10.39
CA GLY A 168 0.39 6.74 9.91
C GLY A 168 1.37 5.59 10.11
N ASP A 169 1.15 4.63 10.99
CA ASP A 169 2.27 3.75 11.41
C ASP A 169 2.73 2.81 10.30
N ILE A 170 1.79 2.15 9.62
CA ILE A 170 2.11 1.23 8.51
C ILE A 170 2.62 2.01 7.30
N LEU A 171 2.00 3.15 6.99
CA LEU A 171 2.41 3.98 5.87
C LEU A 171 3.80 4.60 6.11
N LYS A 172 4.07 5.08 7.32
CA LYS A 172 5.37 5.62 7.73
C LYS A 172 6.45 4.55 7.65
N ASN A 173 6.20 3.36 8.17
CA ASN A 173 7.13 2.24 8.07
C ASN A 173 7.39 1.85 6.61
N PHE A 174 6.35 1.88 5.77
CA PHE A 174 6.48 1.64 4.34
C PHE A 174 7.32 2.72 3.64
N LEU A 175 7.07 4.00 3.91
CA LEU A 175 7.84 5.11 3.35
C LEU A 175 9.30 5.08 3.81
N ASN A 176 9.56 4.75 5.07
CA ASN A 176 10.91 4.55 5.60
C ASN A 176 11.64 3.41 4.86
N THR A 177 10.97 2.28 4.68
CA THR A 177 11.53 1.13 3.94
C THR A 177 11.89 1.52 2.50
N LEU A 178 11.08 2.34 1.84
CA LEU A 178 11.39 2.84 0.50
C LEU A 178 12.54 3.84 0.49
N ALA A 179 12.65 4.70 1.51
CA ALA A 179 13.75 5.64 1.66
C ALA A 179 15.09 4.94 1.90
N GLU A 180 15.11 3.92 2.74
CA GLU A 180 16.30 3.08 2.99
C GLU A 180 16.80 2.40 1.71
N ASN A 181 15.87 1.94 0.86
CA ASN A 181 16.18 1.29 -0.41
C ASN A 181 16.43 2.28 -1.57
N ASN A 182 16.36 3.60 -1.32
CA ASN A 182 16.45 4.65 -2.36
C ASN A 182 15.40 4.51 -3.48
N ARG A 183 14.19 4.03 -3.15
CA ARG A 183 13.11 3.74 -4.12
C ARG A 183 11.90 4.66 -3.98
N LEU A 184 12.09 5.86 -3.44
CA LEU A 184 11.00 6.84 -3.26
C LEU A 184 10.39 7.32 -4.59
N GLY A 185 11.17 7.35 -5.67
CA GLY A 185 10.66 7.68 -7.02
C GLY A 185 9.57 6.72 -7.54
N LEU A 186 9.55 5.48 -7.04
CA LEU A 186 8.60 4.45 -7.44
C LEU A 186 7.22 4.59 -6.73
N LEU A 187 7.08 5.55 -5.82
CA LEU A 187 5.86 5.73 -5.03
C LEU A 187 4.60 5.92 -5.87
N GLN A 188 4.70 6.65 -6.99
CA GLN A 188 3.57 6.83 -7.89
C GLN A 188 3.11 5.49 -8.48
N GLY A 189 4.04 4.67 -8.96
CA GLY A 189 3.75 3.34 -9.49
C GLY A 189 3.15 2.42 -8.42
N VAL A 190 3.69 2.46 -7.20
CA VAL A 190 3.13 1.70 -6.06
C VAL A 190 1.68 2.12 -5.77
N CYS A 191 1.36 3.42 -5.79
CA CYS A 191 -0.01 3.90 -5.54
C CYS A 191 -1.00 3.36 -6.57
N GLU A 192 -0.63 3.37 -7.86
CA GLU A 192 -1.46 2.83 -8.94
C GLU A 192 -1.67 1.32 -8.80
N LYS A 193 -0.58 0.59 -8.55
CA LYS A 193 -0.61 -0.87 -8.32
C LYS A 193 -1.44 -1.24 -7.08
N PHE A 194 -1.31 -0.49 -5.99
CA PHE A 194 -2.12 -0.73 -4.80
C PHE A 194 -3.62 -0.47 -5.06
N ALA A 195 -3.96 0.55 -5.86
CA ALA A 195 -5.35 0.77 -6.27
C ALA A 195 -5.92 -0.41 -7.07
N THR A 196 -5.12 -1.03 -7.94
CA THR A 196 -5.55 -2.26 -8.65
C THR A 196 -5.76 -3.45 -7.71
N LEU A 197 -4.90 -3.62 -6.69
CA LEU A 197 -5.09 -4.66 -5.66
C LEU A 197 -6.38 -4.44 -4.86
N MET A 198 -6.67 -3.19 -4.49
CA MET A 198 -7.88 -2.86 -3.75
C MET A 198 -9.14 -3.09 -4.59
N GLY A 199 -9.11 -2.77 -5.89
CA GLY A 199 -10.20 -3.10 -6.82
C GLY A 199 -10.44 -4.61 -6.86
N ALA A 200 -9.38 -5.41 -7.01
CA ALA A 200 -9.48 -6.86 -7.00
C ALA A 200 -9.97 -7.43 -5.65
N TYR A 201 -9.52 -6.87 -4.52
CA TYR A 201 -9.96 -7.26 -3.18
C TYR A 201 -11.46 -7.04 -2.98
N ARG A 202 -12.00 -5.92 -3.49
CA ARG A 202 -13.44 -5.61 -3.44
C ARG A 202 -14.26 -6.39 -4.47
N GLY A 203 -13.61 -7.13 -5.37
CA GLY A 203 -14.26 -7.76 -6.50
C GLY A 203 -14.85 -6.74 -7.46
N GLU A 204 -14.16 -5.62 -7.68
CA GLU A 204 -14.53 -4.62 -8.68
C GLU A 204 -13.92 -5.00 -10.05
N ILE A 205 -14.71 -4.95 -11.11
CA ILE A 205 -14.25 -5.09 -12.50
C ILE A 205 -14.20 -3.71 -13.13
N GLU A 206 -13.09 -3.39 -13.78
CA GLU A 206 -12.95 -2.15 -14.56
C GLU A 206 -13.71 -2.28 -15.88
N LEU A 207 -14.61 -1.32 -16.11
CA LEU A 207 -15.41 -1.18 -17.33
C LEU A 207 -14.90 0.03 -18.09
N ILE A 208 -14.18 -0.19 -19.19
CA ILE A 208 -13.69 0.89 -20.05
C ILE A 208 -14.66 1.08 -21.20
N ILE A 209 -15.30 2.24 -21.25
CA ILE A 209 -16.24 2.59 -22.32
C ILE A 209 -15.55 3.61 -23.22
N THR A 210 -15.27 3.18 -24.45
CA THR A 210 -14.70 4.03 -25.50
C THR A 210 -15.84 4.51 -26.40
N SER A 211 -15.97 5.82 -26.51
CA SER A 211 -17.05 6.49 -27.24
C SER A 211 -16.53 7.59 -28.16
N ALA A 212 -17.25 7.84 -29.25
CA ALA A 212 -16.92 8.90 -30.21
C ALA A 212 -17.13 10.31 -29.64
N GLN A 213 -18.15 10.46 -28.78
CA GLN A 213 -18.55 11.71 -28.17
C GLN A 213 -18.71 11.53 -26.66
N LYS A 214 -18.64 12.63 -25.93
CA LYS A 214 -18.85 12.63 -24.48
C LYS A 214 -20.23 12.06 -24.13
N LEU A 215 -20.23 11.03 -23.31
CA LEU A 215 -21.45 10.35 -22.86
C LEU A 215 -22.20 11.19 -21.81
N ASP A 216 -23.54 11.20 -21.93
CA ASP A 216 -24.44 11.74 -20.92
C ASP A 216 -24.57 10.79 -19.71
N GLN A 217 -24.83 11.34 -18.53
CA GLN A 217 -24.97 10.57 -17.29
C GLN A 217 -26.11 9.55 -17.36
N LYS A 218 -27.21 9.87 -18.06
CA LYS A 218 -28.33 8.92 -18.26
C LYS A 218 -27.89 7.71 -19.07
N THR A 219 -27.06 7.94 -20.08
CA THR A 219 -26.52 6.88 -20.93
C THR A 219 -25.53 6.02 -20.16
N LEU A 220 -24.68 6.62 -19.32
CA LEU A 220 -23.75 5.88 -18.46
C LEU A 220 -24.49 4.93 -17.50
N GLN A 221 -25.52 5.42 -16.81
CA GLN A 221 -26.33 4.57 -15.92
C GLN A 221 -27.02 3.42 -16.67
N ARG A 222 -27.51 3.67 -17.90
CA ARG A 222 -28.09 2.61 -18.73
C ARG A 222 -27.05 1.55 -19.10
N LEU A 223 -25.82 1.97 -19.43
CA LEU A 223 -24.72 1.07 -19.75
C LEU A 223 -24.28 0.26 -18.54
N GLU A 224 -24.16 0.88 -17.37
CA GLU A 224 -23.88 0.20 -16.10
C GLU A 224 -24.91 -0.89 -15.81
N ASN A 225 -26.19 -0.56 -15.93
CA ASN A 225 -27.28 -1.52 -15.74
C ASN A 225 -27.27 -2.65 -16.79
N ALA A 226 -26.96 -2.34 -18.05
CA ALA A 226 -26.87 -3.33 -19.10
C ALA A 226 -25.71 -4.31 -18.88
N VAL A 227 -24.55 -3.79 -18.46
CA VAL A 227 -23.37 -4.61 -18.16
C VAL A 227 -23.58 -5.41 -16.87
N ALA A 228 -24.21 -4.84 -15.85
CA ALA A 228 -24.54 -5.56 -14.62
C ALA A 228 -25.51 -6.73 -14.86
N LYS A 229 -26.45 -6.59 -15.80
CA LYS A 229 -27.36 -7.68 -16.21
C LYS A 229 -26.68 -8.73 -17.08
N SER A 230 -25.59 -8.36 -17.75
CA SER A 230 -24.87 -9.28 -18.62
C SER A 230 -24.07 -10.30 -17.79
N GLU A 231 -23.95 -11.52 -18.32
CA GLU A 231 -23.20 -12.62 -17.70
C GLU A 231 -21.71 -12.28 -17.49
N TYR A 232 -21.22 -11.27 -18.20
CA TYR A 232 -19.84 -10.81 -18.14
C TYR A 232 -19.45 -10.19 -16.79
N SER A 233 -20.42 -9.67 -16.03
CA SER A 233 -20.14 -9.05 -14.74
C SER A 233 -20.08 -10.04 -13.58
N GLN A 234 -20.60 -11.28 -13.73
CA GLN A 234 -20.61 -12.30 -12.67
C GLN A 234 -21.09 -11.77 -11.28
N GLY A 235 -21.96 -10.75 -11.25
CA GLY A 235 -22.43 -10.11 -10.01
C GLY A 235 -21.39 -9.24 -9.28
N LYS A 236 -20.26 -8.92 -9.91
CA LYS A 236 -19.19 -8.06 -9.37
C LYS A 236 -19.51 -6.58 -9.55
N LYS A 237 -18.95 -5.75 -8.67
CA LYS A 237 -19.14 -4.29 -8.72
C LYS A 237 -18.40 -3.71 -9.93
N LEU A 238 -18.98 -2.73 -10.61
CA LEU A 238 -18.40 -2.13 -11.81
C LEU A 238 -17.75 -0.79 -11.49
N LYS A 239 -16.50 -0.60 -11.92
CA LYS A 239 -15.81 0.69 -11.90
C LYS A 239 -15.75 1.23 -13.33
N VAL A 240 -16.54 2.25 -13.62
CA VAL A 240 -16.67 2.81 -14.97
C VAL A 240 -15.59 3.84 -15.26
N VAL A 241 -14.85 3.62 -16.34
CA VAL A 241 -13.85 4.53 -16.89
C VAL A 241 -14.29 4.90 -18.31
N THR A 242 -14.53 6.18 -18.56
CA THR A 242 -14.95 6.66 -19.88
C THR A 242 -13.74 7.21 -20.63
N LYS A 243 -13.59 6.79 -21.89
CA LYS A 243 -12.58 7.27 -22.84
C LYS A 243 -13.27 7.80 -24.09
N ILE A 244 -12.76 8.91 -24.62
CA ILE A 244 -13.27 9.54 -25.84
C ILE A 244 -12.23 9.34 -26.93
N ASN A 245 -12.60 8.59 -27.97
CA ASN A 245 -11.75 8.35 -29.14
C ASN A 245 -12.54 8.75 -30.40
N SER A 246 -12.11 9.82 -31.06
CA SER A 246 -12.76 10.36 -32.26
C SER A 246 -12.56 9.49 -33.52
N ASP A 247 -11.62 8.54 -33.48
CA ASP A 247 -11.40 7.57 -34.56
C ASP A 247 -12.60 6.63 -34.76
N VAL A 248 -13.40 6.46 -33.71
CA VAL A 248 -14.65 5.71 -33.78
C VAL A 248 -15.71 6.63 -34.37
N VAL A 249 -16.06 6.43 -35.65
CA VAL A 249 -17.08 7.24 -36.37
C VAL A 249 -18.43 7.25 -35.66
N GLY A 250 -18.75 6.17 -34.94
CA GLY A 250 -19.95 6.07 -34.12
C GLY A 250 -20.06 4.74 -33.40
N GLY A 251 -20.99 4.65 -32.45
CA GLY A 251 -21.15 3.49 -31.59
C GLY A 251 -20.24 3.52 -30.37
N LEU A 252 -20.03 2.35 -29.78
CA LEU A 252 -19.31 2.18 -28.51
C LEU A 252 -18.49 0.90 -28.51
N ILE A 253 -17.32 0.96 -27.88
CA ILE A 253 -16.48 -0.19 -27.61
C ILE A 253 -16.40 -0.31 -26.10
N VAL A 254 -16.76 -1.48 -25.57
CA VAL A 254 -16.82 -1.74 -24.13
C VAL A 254 -15.82 -2.83 -23.80
N GLU A 255 -14.88 -2.52 -22.92
CA GLU A 255 -13.90 -3.48 -22.42
C GLU A 255 -14.25 -3.80 -20.95
N ILE A 256 -14.42 -5.09 -20.66
CA ILE A 256 -14.75 -5.65 -19.35
C ILE A 256 -13.59 -6.55 -18.95
N GLY A 257 -12.62 -6.00 -18.20
CA GLY A 257 -11.38 -6.71 -17.89
C GLY A 257 -10.70 -7.19 -19.18
N ASP A 258 -10.70 -8.51 -19.40
CA ASP A 258 -10.05 -9.16 -20.56
C ASP A 258 -10.96 -9.33 -21.79
N ARG A 259 -12.25 -8.97 -21.69
CA ARG A 259 -13.22 -9.16 -22.78
C ARG A 259 -13.55 -7.83 -23.43
N THR A 260 -13.47 -7.78 -24.75
CA THR A 260 -13.85 -6.58 -25.54
C THR A 260 -15.11 -6.86 -26.34
N ILE A 261 -16.11 -6.00 -26.17
CA ILE A 261 -17.34 -5.99 -26.96
C ILE A 261 -17.30 -4.75 -27.85
N ASP A 262 -17.07 -4.99 -29.15
CA ASP A 262 -17.05 -3.94 -30.16
C ASP A 262 -18.43 -3.80 -30.82
N LEU A 263 -19.08 -2.66 -30.54
CA LEU A 263 -20.35 -2.24 -31.16
C LEU A 263 -20.18 -0.95 -31.96
N SER A 264 -18.96 -0.66 -32.43
CA SER A 264 -18.67 0.47 -33.30
C SER A 264 -19.32 0.32 -34.68
N VAL A 265 -19.65 1.46 -35.29
CA VAL A 265 -20.21 1.51 -36.65
C VAL A 265 -19.14 1.12 -37.68
N SER A 266 -17.88 1.51 -37.45
CA SER A 266 -16.76 1.16 -38.32
C SER A 266 -16.57 -0.36 -38.42
N SER A 267 -16.63 -1.09 -37.30
CA SER A 267 -16.50 -2.55 -37.31
C SER A 267 -17.69 -3.24 -37.99
N LYS A 268 -18.91 -2.72 -37.83
CA LYS A 268 -20.10 -3.22 -38.55
C LYS A 268 -19.97 -3.03 -40.07
N MET A 269 -19.56 -1.85 -40.52
CA MET A 269 -19.35 -1.59 -41.95
C MET A 269 -18.25 -2.48 -42.53
N ALA A 270 -17.15 -2.65 -41.80
CA ALA A 270 -16.07 -3.56 -42.21
C ALA A 270 -16.54 -5.01 -42.33
N LYS A 271 -17.38 -5.50 -41.40
CA LYS A 271 -17.97 -6.84 -41.46
C LYS A 271 -18.88 -7.02 -42.67
N LEU A 272 -19.69 -6.02 -42.99
CA LEU A 272 -20.57 -6.06 -44.18
C LEU A 272 -19.76 -6.07 -45.47
N ASN A 273 -18.76 -5.19 -45.61
CA ASN A 273 -17.90 -5.16 -46.79
C ASN A 273 -17.16 -6.49 -46.97
N LYS A 274 -16.63 -7.07 -45.88
CA LYS A 274 -15.99 -8.40 -45.91
C LYS A 274 -16.96 -9.50 -46.37
N ALA A 275 -18.18 -9.51 -45.83
CA ALA A 275 -19.19 -10.49 -46.23
C ALA A 275 -19.57 -10.38 -47.72
N LEU A 276 -19.55 -9.16 -48.28
CA LEU A 276 -19.79 -8.93 -49.71
C LEU A 276 -18.59 -9.35 -50.57
N THR A 277 -17.36 -9.09 -50.12
CA THR A 277 -16.15 -9.50 -50.86
C THR A 277 -15.92 -11.00 -50.81
N ASP A 278 -16.26 -11.66 -49.71
CA ASP A 278 -16.09 -13.11 -49.54
C ASP A 278 -17.15 -13.91 -50.33
N ALA A 279 -18.27 -13.27 -50.70
CA ALA A 279 -19.36 -13.87 -51.47
C ALA A 279 -19.17 -13.75 -53.01
N LEU A 280 -18.15 -13.02 -53.45
CA LEU A 280 -17.79 -12.81 -54.86
C LEU A 280 -16.56 -13.66 -55.22
#